data_AF-A0A444J622-F1
#
_entry.id   AF-A0A444J622-F1
#
_cell.length_a   1.000
_cell.length_b   1.000
_cell.length_c   1.000
_cell.angle_alpha   90.00
_cell.angle_beta   90.00
_cell.angle_gamma   90.00
#
_symmetry.space_group_name_H-M   'P 1'
#
loop_
_entity.id
_entity.type
_entity.pdbx_description
1 polymer ?
#
loop_
_entity_poly.entity_id
_entity_poly.type
_entity_poly.pdbx_seq_one_letter_code
_entity_poly.pdbx_strand_id
1 'polypeptide(L)'
;MGTRAKIRIETKGRYVCAKYFNMDGHVENWAPILITALRQTTLETILKNRQLFKFMCDDYERDEYLDYLCEVDVSEEHYKVTVYGYNKKLLFEGTLDEFSEHYDEI
;
A
#
# COMPACT_ATOMS: atom_id res chain seq x y z
N MET A 1 -7.94 10.66 -18.64
CA MET A 1 -6.68 10.83 -17.89
C MET A 1 -6.69 9.73 -16.84
N GLY A 2 -5.68 8.86 -16.79
CA GLY A 2 -5.67 7.73 -15.85
C GLY A 2 -5.37 8.19 -14.42
N THR A 3 -6.02 7.57 -13.44
CA THR A 3 -5.77 7.78 -12.02
C THR A 3 -4.48 7.09 -11.62
N ARG A 4 -3.55 7.82 -11.00
CA ARG A 4 -2.23 7.36 -10.58
C ARG A 4 -2.21 7.04 -9.09
N ALA A 5 -1.73 5.86 -8.75
CA ALA A 5 -1.58 5.47 -7.36
C ALA A 5 -0.24 4.80 -7.08
N LYS A 6 0.23 4.94 -5.85
CA LYS A 6 1.38 4.20 -5.35
C LYS A 6 1.03 3.53 -4.03
N ILE A 7 1.39 2.27 -3.90
CA ILE A 7 1.31 1.53 -2.64
C ILE A 7 2.73 1.30 -2.17
N ARG A 8 3.07 1.75 -0.97
CA ARG A 8 4.38 1.59 -0.35
C ARG A 8 4.26 0.71 0.87
N ILE A 9 5.15 -0.27 0.99
CA ILE A 9 5.29 -1.10 2.19
C ILE A 9 6.57 -0.67 2.92
N GLU A 10 6.41 -0.39 4.20
CA GLU A 10 7.48 0.02 5.11
C GLU A 10 7.46 -0.81 6.39
N THR A 11 8.58 -0.80 7.11
CA THR A 11 8.71 -1.46 8.42
C THR A 11 9.60 -0.61 9.31
N LYS A 12 9.06 -0.08 10.41
CA LYS A 12 9.80 0.80 11.34
C LYS A 12 10.47 1.98 10.61
N GLY A 13 9.74 2.61 9.68
CA GLY A 13 10.24 3.69 8.84
C GLY A 13 11.31 3.29 7.80
N ARG A 14 11.47 1.99 7.53
CA ARG A 14 12.38 1.49 6.48
C ARG A 14 11.58 0.99 5.30
N TYR A 15 11.92 1.50 4.11
CA TYR A 15 11.35 1.06 2.85
C TYR A 15 11.60 -0.42 2.54
N VAL A 16 10.52 -1.15 2.24
CA VAL A 16 10.54 -2.55 1.79
C VAL A 16 10.38 -2.59 0.28
N CYS A 17 9.26 -2.11 -0.26
CA CYS A 17 8.97 -2.07 -1.69
C CYS A 17 7.82 -1.08 -2.00
N ALA A 18 7.62 -0.76 -3.28
CA ALA A 18 6.51 0.05 -3.74
C ALA A 18 5.98 -0.40 -5.10
N LYS A 19 4.67 -0.37 -5.26
CA LYS A 19 4.02 -0.62 -6.55
C LYS A 19 3.32 0.64 -7.03
N TYR A 20 3.62 1.03 -8.27
CA TYR A 20 2.96 2.13 -8.95
C TYR A 20 1.90 1.63 -9.94
N PHE A 21 0.81 2.38 -10.05
CA PHE A 21 -0.30 2.17 -10.96
C PHE A 21 -0.48 3.45 -11.77
N ASN A 22 -0.34 3.36 -13.09
CA ASN A 22 -0.46 4.50 -14.01
C ASN A 22 -1.86 4.65 -14.64
N MET A 23 -2.73 3.66 -14.41
CA MET A 23 -4.16 3.61 -14.76
C MET A 23 -4.89 2.83 -13.68
N ASP A 24 -6.16 3.15 -13.45
CA ASP A 24 -7.03 2.50 -12.46
C ASP A 24 -6.57 2.62 -10.99
N GLY A 25 -5.83 3.67 -10.63
CA GLY A 25 -5.32 3.90 -9.27
C GLY A 25 -6.35 4.23 -8.18
N HIS A 26 -7.66 4.19 -8.48
CA HIS A 26 -8.69 4.36 -7.45
C HIS A 26 -8.57 3.25 -6.39
N VAL A 27 -8.80 3.61 -5.11
CA VAL A 27 -8.55 2.74 -3.96
C VAL A 27 -9.30 1.42 -4.09
N GLU A 28 -10.56 1.51 -4.54
CA GLU A 28 -11.50 0.41 -4.74
C GLU A 28 -10.98 -0.63 -5.73
N ASN A 29 -10.12 -0.26 -6.67
CA ASN A 29 -9.60 -1.17 -7.69
C ASN A 29 -8.44 -2.05 -7.19
N TRP A 30 -7.66 -1.58 -6.21
CA TRP A 30 -6.47 -2.29 -5.73
C TRP A 30 -6.56 -2.73 -4.27
N ALA A 31 -7.44 -2.12 -3.46
CA ALA A 31 -7.57 -2.42 -2.05
C ALA A 31 -7.92 -3.89 -1.78
N PRO A 32 -8.89 -4.54 -2.45
CA PRO A 32 -9.21 -5.95 -2.18
C PRO A 32 -8.04 -6.91 -2.39
N ILE A 33 -7.23 -6.66 -3.43
CA ILE A 33 -6.04 -7.47 -3.74
C ILE A 33 -4.97 -7.26 -2.67
N LEU A 34 -4.75 -6.01 -2.24
CA LEU A 34 -3.82 -5.68 -1.17
C LEU A 34 -4.24 -6.32 0.16
N ILE A 35 -5.51 -6.19 0.53
CA ILE A 35 -6.09 -6.78 1.75
C ILE A 35 -5.87 -8.29 1.77
N THR A 36 -6.24 -8.97 0.68
CA THR A 36 -6.07 -10.42 0.56
C THR A 36 -4.61 -10.84 0.70
N ALA A 37 -3.70 -10.15 0.01
CA ALA A 37 -2.27 -10.45 0.08
C ALA A 37 -1.69 -10.23 1.48
N LEU A 38 -2.08 -9.15 2.16
CA LEU A 38 -1.61 -8.83 3.50
C LEU A 38 -2.16 -9.79 4.56
N ARG A 39 -3.44 -10.20 4.47
CA ARG A 39 -4.05 -11.21 5.36
C ARG A 39 -3.37 -12.58 5.27
N GLN A 40 -2.82 -12.91 4.11
CA GLN A 40 -2.16 -14.20 3.86
C GLN A 40 -0.65 -14.16 4.12
N THR A 41 -0.10 -13.02 4.54
CA THR A 41 1.34 -12.86 4.74
C THR A 41 1.64 -12.40 6.16
N THR A 42 2.84 -12.71 6.63
CA THR A 42 3.36 -12.26 7.92
C THR A 42 4.54 -11.32 7.72
N LEU A 43 4.84 -10.48 8.72
CA LEU A 43 6.05 -9.65 8.72
C LEU A 43 7.32 -10.47 8.44
N GLU A 44 7.46 -11.65 9.05
CA GLU A 44 8.60 -12.55 8.81
C GLU A 44 8.71 -12.94 7.33
N THR A 45 7.59 -13.33 6.72
CA THR A 45 7.52 -13.70 5.31
C THR A 45 7.88 -12.52 4.40
N ILE A 46 7.41 -11.31 4.74
CA ILE A 46 7.73 -10.09 4.00
C ILE A 46 9.24 -9.82 4.05
N LEU A 47 9.82 -9.83 5.27
CA LEU A 47 11.23 -9.51 5.49
C LEU A 47 12.16 -10.55 4.86
N LYS A 48 11.80 -11.84 4.91
CA LYS A 48 12.54 -12.93 4.25
C LYS A 48 12.66 -12.69 2.74
N ASN A 49 11.62 -12.15 2.12
CA ASN A 49 11.53 -11.92 0.67
C ASN A 49 11.82 -10.47 0.25
N ARG A 50 12.26 -9.59 1.16
CA ARG A 50 12.44 -8.15 0.91
C ARG A 50 13.28 -7.84 -0.33
N GLN A 51 14.33 -8.61 -0.61
CA GLN A 51 15.22 -8.37 -1.75
C GLN A 51 14.51 -8.69 -3.07
N LEU A 52 13.68 -9.74 -3.09
CA LEU A 52 12.87 -10.08 -4.24
C LEU A 52 11.81 -9.01 -4.49
N PHE A 53 11.15 -8.51 -3.44
CA PHE A 53 10.17 -7.43 -3.60
C PHE A 53 10.78 -6.14 -4.13
N LYS A 54 11.98 -5.77 -3.66
CA LYS A 54 12.72 -4.65 -4.27
C LYS A 54 13.03 -4.92 -5.74
N PHE A 55 13.53 -6.11 -6.07
CA PHE A 55 13.85 -6.42 -7.45
C PHE A 55 12.61 -6.33 -8.39
N MET A 56 11.44 -6.75 -7.91
CA MET A 56 10.21 -6.81 -8.71
C MET A 56 9.38 -5.51 -8.70
N CYS A 57 9.44 -4.76 -7.60
CA CYS A 57 8.53 -3.67 -7.26
C CYS A 57 9.30 -2.53 -6.58
N ASP A 58 10.43 -2.07 -7.14
CA ASP A 58 11.13 -0.88 -6.65
C ASP A 58 10.87 0.30 -7.60
N ASP A 59 9.60 0.69 -7.67
CA ASP A 59 9.22 1.85 -8.46
C ASP A 59 9.50 3.14 -7.64
N TYR A 60 10.67 3.72 -7.90
CA TYR A 60 11.14 4.95 -7.28
C TYR A 60 10.51 6.22 -7.91
N GLU A 61 9.43 6.10 -8.69
CA GLU A 61 8.72 7.30 -9.18
C GLU A 61 8.42 8.25 -8.02
N ARG A 62 8.70 9.54 -8.25
CA ARG A 62 8.48 10.60 -7.25
C ARG A 62 6.99 10.62 -6.92
N ASP A 63 6.65 10.76 -5.65
CA ASP A 63 5.24 10.83 -5.21
C ASP A 63 4.53 12.12 -5.68
N GLU A 64 5.25 13.00 -6.38
CA GLU A 64 4.71 14.18 -7.02
C GLU A 64 3.72 13.73 -8.12
N TYR A 65 2.52 14.30 -8.12
CA TYR A 65 1.44 14.01 -9.09
C TYR A 65 0.73 12.65 -8.92
N LEU A 66 0.79 12.02 -7.74
CA LEU A 66 -0.10 10.92 -7.40
C LEU A 66 -1.52 11.42 -7.08
N ASP A 67 -2.53 10.71 -7.58
CA ASP A 67 -3.91 10.89 -7.13
C ASP A 67 -4.13 10.19 -5.79
N TYR A 68 -3.44 9.05 -5.57
CA TYR A 68 -3.46 8.32 -4.31
C TYR A 68 -2.07 7.82 -3.90
N LEU A 69 -1.78 7.87 -2.60
CA LEU A 69 -0.63 7.24 -1.97
C LEU A 69 -1.12 6.39 -0.81
N CYS A 70 -0.88 5.09 -0.87
CA CYS A 70 -1.13 4.15 0.21
C CYS A 70 0.20 3.78 0.87
N GLU A 71 0.30 3.92 2.18
CA GLU A 71 1.43 3.52 2.99
C GLU A 71 0.98 2.42 3.96
N VAL A 72 1.72 1.30 3.96
CA VAL A 72 1.47 0.15 4.82
C VAL A 72 2.69 -0.07 5.71
N ASP A 73 2.55 0.20 7.01
CA ASP A 73 3.56 -0.19 8.01
C ASP A 73 3.27 -1.61 8.51
N VAL A 74 4.14 -2.54 8.13
CA VAL A 74 4.01 -3.95 8.50
C VAL A 74 4.70 -4.30 9.82
N SER A 75 5.31 -3.32 10.51
CA SER A 75 5.93 -3.56 11.82
C SER A 75 4.95 -3.65 12.97
N GLU A 76 3.71 -3.20 12.77
CA GLU A 76 2.60 -3.31 13.71
C GLU A 76 1.90 -4.66 13.56
N GLU A 77 1.39 -5.23 14.66
CA GLU A 77 0.77 -6.58 14.70
C GLU A 77 -0.42 -6.73 13.73
N HIS A 78 -1.19 -5.65 13.54
CA HIS A 78 -2.36 -5.62 12.64
C HIS A 78 -2.12 -4.87 11.32
N TYR A 79 -0.87 -4.49 11.05
CA TYR A 79 -0.45 -3.54 10.01
C TYR A 79 -1.17 -2.20 10.07
N LYS A 80 -0.42 -1.11 9.95
CA LYS A 80 -1.02 0.22 9.85
C LYS A 80 -1.16 0.60 8.38
N VAL A 81 -2.37 0.92 7.93
CA VAL A 81 -2.66 1.37 6.56
C VAL A 81 -3.03 2.84 6.61
N THR A 82 -2.38 3.64 5.77
CA THR A 82 -2.68 5.07 5.59
C THR A 82 -2.88 5.36 4.12
N VAL A 83 -3.99 5.98 3.75
CA VAL A 83 -4.28 6.38 2.38
C VAL A 83 -4.40 7.89 2.31
N TYR A 84 -3.58 8.48 1.46
CA TYR A 84 -3.65 9.87 1.07
C TYR A 84 -4.21 9.99 -0.33
N GLY A 85 -5.04 11.00 -0.55
CA GLY A 85 -5.44 11.45 -1.87
C GLY A 85 -4.52 12.55 -2.40
N TYR A 86 -4.96 13.18 -3.49
CA TYR A 86 -4.27 14.30 -4.13
C TYR A 86 -3.85 15.39 -3.12
N ASN A 87 -2.66 15.95 -3.32
CA ASN A 87 -2.02 16.91 -2.39
C ASN A 87 -1.85 16.39 -0.95
N LYS A 88 -1.68 15.07 -0.78
CA LYS A 88 -1.48 14.42 0.53
C LYS A 88 -2.66 14.63 1.49
N LYS A 89 -3.88 14.84 0.98
CA LYS A 89 -5.08 14.88 1.81
C LYS A 89 -5.29 13.50 2.44
N LEU A 90 -5.30 13.40 3.76
CA LEU A 90 -5.62 12.14 4.43
C LEU A 90 -7.05 11.70 4.09
N LEU A 91 -7.20 10.48 3.58
CA LEU A 91 -8.48 9.85 3.27
C LEU A 91 -8.81 8.74 4.27
N PHE A 92 -7.81 7.98 4.69
CA PHE A 92 -7.95 6.89 5.65
C PHE A 92 -6.67 6.72 6.48
N GLU A 93 -6.81 6.40 7.76
CA GLU A 93 -5.75 5.90 8.63
C GLU A 93 -6.35 4.87 9.60
N GLY A 94 -5.78 3.68 9.67
CA GLY A 94 -6.28 2.61 10.53
C GLY A 94 -5.48 1.32 10.42
N THR A 95 -6.01 0.27 11.03
CA THR A 95 -5.49 -1.11 10.92
C THR A 95 -5.88 -1.74 9.58
N LEU A 96 -5.27 -2.88 9.22
CA LEU A 96 -5.69 -3.66 8.05
C LEU A 96 -7.16 -4.11 8.14
N ASP A 97 -7.63 -4.44 9.35
CA ASP A 97 -9.00 -4.90 9.57
C ASP A 97 -10.01 -3.76 9.32
N GLU A 98 -9.77 -2.58 9.89
CA GLU A 98 -10.59 -1.37 9.62
C GLU A 98 -10.54 -0.97 8.15
N PHE A 99 -9.37 -1.11 7.50
CA PHE A 99 -9.22 -0.82 6.08
C PHE A 99 -10.05 -1.79 5.22
N SER A 100 -10.08 -3.06 5.59
CA SER A 100 -10.91 -4.06 4.94
C SER A 100 -12.41 -3.79 5.13
N GLU A 101 -12.85 -3.44 6.33
CA GLU A 101 -14.26 -3.08 6.54
C GLU A 101 -14.72 -1.91 5.67
N HIS A 102 -13.79 -1.00 5.31
CA HIS A 102 -14.10 0.19 4.52
C HIS A 102 -14.04 -0.03 2.99
N TYR A 103 -13.14 -0.91 2.50
CA TYR A 103 -12.83 -1.03 1.07
C TYR A 103 -12.93 -2.46 0.49
N ASP A 104 -13.27 -3.46 1.31
CA ASP A 104 -13.53 -4.82 0.86
C ASP A 104 -15.01 -4.93 0.46
N GLU A 105 -15.37 -4.36 -0.69
CA GLU A 105 -16.65 -4.65 -1.34
C GLU A 105 -16.56 -6.06 -1.96
N ILE A 106 -17.00 -7.08 -1.21
CA ILE A 106 -17.22 -8.43 -1.74
C ILE A 106 -18.48 -8.44 -2.62
#